data_AF-A0A7V4FFI7-F1
#
_entry.id   AF-A0A7V4FFI7-F1
#
_cell.length_a   1.000
_cell.length_b   1.000
_cell.length_c   1.000
_cell.angle_alpha   90.00
_cell.angle_beta   90.00
_cell.angle_gamma   90.00
#
_symmetry.space_group_name_H-M   'P 1'
#
loop_
_entity.id
_entity.type
_entity.pdbx_description
1 polymer ?
#
loop_
_entity_poly.entity_id
_entity_poly.type
_entity_poly.pdbx_seq_one_letter_code
_entity_poly.pdbx_strand_id
1 'polypeptide(L)'
;MYIIGAKRTPIGRFLSSLASFKATELGAIAIKGALEQAGIPKEKVDGVIMGHVCPAGLGQAPARQAQIKAGIPPEIPSLTVNKVCGSGLISVVLACQAIKAGDAKVMIAGGQESMSNVPYYLYGLRTGVRMGEVKLVDGMIYDGIWCAFEDVHMGMLAEFTAERSSITREMQDKFAYESHMKAVRATKEGRFNEEIIPITIPQKKGEPTVVKEDEGPRPDTSLEKLAQLRPAFKPDGTVTAGNASQISDGAAAVVVASEDIVKEYKLKPLAKIVAYAVGSLEPKMLFYAPVKAIRKILDILKVNIDYFDLIEINEAFAAQVLADGKELNWDWNKVNVKGGGVALGHPIGASGTRILVTLIYALKEIKKTKGLAAICLGGGEAVAMAIEVI
;
A
#
# COMPACT_ATOMS: atom_id res chain seq x y z
N MET A 1 13.62 -13.50 10.00
CA MET A 1 12.15 -13.54 9.92
C MET A 1 11.77 -13.89 8.52
N TYR A 2 10.82 -14.80 8.35
CA TYR A 2 10.42 -15.32 7.05
C TYR A 2 8.99 -14.91 6.73
N ILE A 3 8.73 -14.59 5.47
CA ILE A 3 7.38 -14.47 4.93
C ILE A 3 7.03 -15.83 4.34
N ILE A 4 5.99 -16.47 4.87
CA ILE A 4 5.55 -17.81 4.44
C ILE A 4 4.25 -17.78 3.63
N GLY A 5 3.54 -16.65 3.61
CA GLY A 5 2.39 -16.41 2.75
C GLY A 5 2.27 -14.92 2.43
N ALA A 6 1.78 -14.57 1.25
CA ALA A 6 1.67 -13.19 0.77
C ALA A 6 0.57 -13.10 -0.30
N LYS A 7 -0.55 -12.42 0.01
CA LYS A 7 -1.66 -12.24 -0.93
C LYS A 7 -2.24 -10.84 -0.85
N ARG A 8 -2.83 -10.41 -1.95
CA ARG A 8 -3.61 -9.17 -2.03
C ARG A 8 -4.92 -9.38 -2.75
N THR A 9 -5.91 -8.54 -2.47
CA THR A 9 -7.08 -8.42 -3.34
C THR A 9 -6.68 -7.75 -4.66
N PRO A 10 -7.54 -7.79 -5.69
CA PRO A 10 -7.52 -6.77 -6.72
C PRO A 10 -7.70 -5.39 -6.09
N ILE A 11 -7.22 -4.36 -6.78
CA ILE A 11 -7.43 -2.97 -6.41
C ILE A 11 -8.60 -2.41 -7.22
N GLY A 12 -9.64 -2.00 -6.51
CA GLY A 12 -10.83 -1.37 -7.08
C GLY A 12 -10.65 0.14 -7.18
N ARG A 13 -11.21 0.74 -8.22
CA ARG A 13 -11.29 2.20 -8.33
C ARG A 13 -12.34 2.75 -7.36
N PHE A 14 -12.18 4.01 -6.97
CA PHE A 14 -13.15 4.72 -6.14
C PHE A 14 -14.58 4.58 -6.70
N LEU A 15 -15.51 4.15 -5.84
CA LEU A 15 -16.92 3.93 -6.13
C LEU A 15 -17.20 2.91 -7.25
N SER A 16 -16.29 1.93 -7.45
CA SER A 16 -16.37 0.91 -8.49
C SER A 16 -16.68 -0.49 -7.92
N SER A 17 -16.14 -1.58 -8.50
CA SER A 17 -16.55 -2.97 -8.17
C SER A 17 -16.39 -3.36 -6.71
N LEU A 18 -15.42 -2.77 -6.00
CA LEU A 18 -15.16 -3.07 -4.60
C LEU A 18 -15.92 -2.15 -3.62
N ALA A 19 -16.69 -1.18 -4.11
CA ALA A 19 -17.39 -0.22 -3.27
C ALA A 19 -18.45 -0.86 -2.35
N SER A 20 -18.96 -2.05 -2.71
CA SER A 20 -19.90 -2.80 -1.85
C SER A 20 -19.22 -3.51 -0.68
N PHE A 21 -17.89 -3.56 -0.64
CA PHE A 21 -17.13 -4.24 0.41
C PHE A 21 -16.60 -3.25 1.44
N LYS A 22 -16.79 -3.57 2.71
CA LYS A 22 -16.08 -2.89 3.79
C LYS A 22 -14.61 -3.22 3.72
N ALA A 23 -13.76 -2.29 4.18
CA ALA A 23 -12.32 -2.54 4.30
C ALA A 23 -12.01 -3.83 5.09
N THR A 24 -12.78 -4.11 6.15
CA THR A 24 -12.61 -5.31 6.98
C THR A 24 -12.96 -6.61 6.27
N GLU A 25 -13.77 -6.58 5.21
CA GLU A 25 -14.09 -7.74 4.36
C GLU A 25 -12.97 -7.99 3.35
N LEU A 26 -12.46 -6.93 2.73
CA LEU A 26 -11.29 -7.01 1.86
C LEU A 26 -10.08 -7.55 2.64
N GLY A 27 -9.85 -7.05 3.86
CA GLY A 27 -8.80 -7.55 4.75
C GLY A 27 -8.97 -9.02 5.11
N ALA A 28 -10.19 -9.46 5.40
CA ALA A 28 -10.47 -10.87 5.69
C ALA A 28 -10.12 -11.79 4.50
N ILE A 29 -10.42 -11.35 3.27
CA ILE A 29 -10.09 -12.09 2.05
C ILE A 29 -8.56 -12.19 1.88
N ALA A 30 -7.84 -11.08 2.03
CA ALA A 30 -6.37 -11.08 1.91
C ALA A 30 -5.71 -11.97 2.99
N ILE A 31 -6.18 -11.88 4.25
CA ILE A 31 -5.71 -12.71 5.37
C ILE A 31 -5.92 -14.18 5.05
N LYS A 32 -7.12 -14.57 4.61
CA LYS A 32 -7.45 -15.94 4.27
C LYS A 32 -6.52 -16.49 3.19
N GLY A 33 -6.33 -15.75 2.10
CA GLY A 33 -5.44 -16.16 1.02
C GLY A 33 -3.98 -16.33 1.46
N ALA A 34 -3.47 -15.39 2.28
CA ALA A 34 -2.10 -15.45 2.76
C ALA A 34 -1.90 -16.64 3.72
N LEU A 35 -2.88 -16.93 4.57
CA LEU A 35 -2.84 -18.04 5.52
C LEU A 35 -2.96 -19.41 4.84
N GLU A 36 -3.86 -19.53 3.85
CA GLU A 36 -3.97 -20.73 3.02
C GLU A 36 -2.66 -21.05 2.29
N GLN A 37 -2.01 -20.02 1.74
CA GLN A 37 -0.70 -20.18 1.10
C GLN A 37 0.40 -20.56 2.11
N ALA A 38 0.34 -19.99 3.32
CA ALA A 38 1.32 -20.28 4.37
C ALA A 38 1.29 -21.73 4.85
N GLY A 39 0.17 -22.45 4.66
CA GLY A 39 0.06 -23.87 4.99
C GLY A 39 0.15 -24.17 6.49
N ILE A 40 -0.11 -23.19 7.35
CA ILE A 40 -0.10 -23.35 8.80
C ILE A 40 -1.54 -23.35 9.36
N PRO A 41 -1.86 -24.16 10.38
CA PRO A 41 -3.16 -24.08 11.05
C PRO A 41 -3.41 -22.69 11.62
N LYS A 42 -4.61 -22.16 11.42
CA LYS A 42 -5.01 -20.83 11.88
C LYS A 42 -4.95 -20.67 13.40
N GLU A 43 -5.07 -21.77 14.15
CA GLU A 43 -4.95 -21.85 15.60
C GLU A 43 -3.51 -21.67 16.10
N LYS A 44 -2.52 -21.69 15.19
CA LYS A 44 -1.09 -21.52 15.50
C LYS A 44 -0.59 -20.11 15.22
N VAL A 45 -1.47 -19.20 14.83
CA VAL A 45 -1.17 -17.77 14.68
C VAL A 45 -1.24 -17.12 16.07
N ASP A 46 -0.22 -16.37 16.45
CA ASP A 46 -0.14 -15.71 17.76
C ASP A 46 -0.82 -14.33 17.77
N GLY A 47 -1.05 -13.73 16.60
CA GLY A 47 -1.72 -12.45 16.49
C GLY A 47 -1.89 -11.94 15.06
N VAL A 48 -2.76 -10.94 14.91
CA VAL A 48 -3.05 -10.26 13.63
C VAL A 48 -2.84 -8.75 13.76
N ILE A 49 -2.00 -8.16 12.92
CA ILE A 49 -1.79 -6.70 12.86
C ILE A 49 -2.20 -6.19 11.48
N MET A 50 -3.24 -5.37 11.40
CA MET A 50 -3.70 -4.78 10.13
C MET A 50 -3.61 -3.26 10.16
N GLY A 51 -2.99 -2.71 9.12
CA GLY A 51 -2.99 -1.29 8.81
C GLY A 51 -4.35 -0.80 8.32
N HIS A 52 -4.83 0.33 8.82
CA HIS A 52 -6.08 0.96 8.41
C HIS A 52 -6.02 2.47 8.71
N VAL A 53 -6.33 3.34 7.74
CA VAL A 53 -6.15 4.80 7.92
C VAL A 53 -7.43 5.53 8.26
N CYS A 54 -8.54 5.21 7.59
CA CYS A 54 -9.82 5.92 7.76
C CYS A 54 -10.81 5.04 8.56
N PRO A 55 -10.73 4.98 9.91
CA PRO A 55 -11.51 4.04 10.70
C PRO A 55 -12.97 4.47 10.90
N ALA A 56 -13.33 5.71 10.57
CA ALA A 56 -14.65 6.24 10.86
C ALA A 56 -15.75 5.43 10.16
N GLY A 57 -16.83 5.14 10.89
CA GLY A 57 -17.95 4.35 10.39
C GLY A 57 -17.72 2.84 10.31
N LEU A 58 -16.48 2.34 10.50
CA LEU A 58 -16.21 0.90 10.46
C LEU A 58 -16.58 0.15 11.73
N GLY A 59 -16.77 0.85 12.85
CA GLY A 59 -17.00 0.25 14.16
C GLY A 59 -15.71 -0.14 14.88
N GLN A 60 -15.85 -0.86 15.99
CA GLN A 60 -14.73 -1.19 16.88
C GLN A 60 -13.74 -2.16 16.24
N ALA A 61 -12.45 -1.94 16.50
CA ALA A 61 -11.34 -2.85 16.18
C ALA A 61 -11.34 -3.42 14.74
N PRO A 62 -11.10 -2.60 13.69
CA PRO A 62 -11.12 -3.05 12.29
C PRO A 62 -10.24 -4.28 11.98
N ALA A 63 -9.05 -4.39 12.56
CA ALA A 63 -8.20 -5.59 12.41
C ALA A 63 -8.86 -6.85 12.98
N ARG A 64 -9.55 -6.74 14.12
CA ARG A 64 -10.28 -7.84 14.77
C ARG A 64 -11.48 -8.28 13.93
N GLN A 65 -12.18 -7.34 13.31
CA GLN A 65 -13.25 -7.66 12.38
C GLN A 65 -12.72 -8.47 11.18
N ALA A 66 -11.60 -8.06 10.59
CA ALA A 66 -10.99 -8.78 9.48
C ALA A 66 -10.48 -10.17 9.87
N GLN A 67 -9.80 -10.26 11.02
CA GLN A 67 -9.36 -11.52 11.61
C GLN A 67 -10.49 -12.53 11.77
N ILE A 68 -11.57 -12.14 12.46
CA ILE A 68 -12.70 -13.04 12.75
C ILE A 68 -13.41 -13.43 11.45
N LYS A 69 -13.61 -12.48 10.52
CA LYS A 69 -14.19 -12.76 9.20
C LYS A 69 -13.30 -13.68 8.35
N ALA A 70 -11.99 -13.68 8.55
CA ALA A 70 -11.06 -14.62 7.91
C ALA A 70 -11.11 -16.03 8.54
N GLY A 71 -11.90 -16.21 9.60
CA GLY A 71 -12.09 -17.49 10.29
C GLY A 71 -11.02 -17.81 11.33
N ILE A 72 -10.15 -16.85 11.68
CA ILE A 72 -9.14 -17.01 12.75
C ILE A 72 -9.86 -17.03 14.10
N PRO A 73 -9.47 -17.92 15.04
CA PRO A 73 -10.13 -18.01 16.34
C PRO A 73 -10.17 -16.65 17.09
N PRO A 74 -11.29 -16.31 17.76
CA PRO A 74 -11.45 -15.04 18.44
C PRO A 74 -10.54 -14.87 19.68
N GLU A 75 -9.98 -15.95 20.20
CA GLU A 75 -9.00 -15.96 21.29
C GLU A 75 -7.65 -15.37 20.86
N ILE A 76 -7.34 -15.40 19.55
CA ILE A 76 -6.12 -14.80 19.01
C ILE A 76 -6.26 -13.26 19.07
N PRO A 77 -5.24 -12.52 19.55
CA PRO A 77 -5.30 -11.07 19.65
C PRO A 77 -5.13 -10.39 18.28
N SER A 78 -5.61 -9.16 18.19
CA SER A 78 -5.39 -8.31 17.02
C SER A 78 -5.17 -6.85 17.35
N LEU A 79 -4.44 -6.17 16.48
CA LEU A 79 -4.11 -4.76 16.58
C LEU A 79 -4.41 -4.06 15.25
N THR A 80 -5.15 -2.96 15.32
CA THR A 80 -5.28 -2.02 14.19
C THR A 80 -4.23 -0.94 14.34
N VAL A 81 -3.42 -0.72 13.31
CA VAL A 81 -2.38 0.32 13.33
C VAL A 81 -2.65 1.37 12.27
N ASN A 82 -2.40 2.63 12.60
CA ASN A 82 -2.49 3.74 11.66
C ASN A 82 -1.15 4.48 11.63
N LYS A 83 -0.49 4.40 10.49
CA LYS A 83 0.66 5.20 10.10
C LYS A 83 0.45 5.74 8.68
N VAL A 84 -0.76 6.21 8.40
CA VAL A 84 -1.24 6.69 7.09
C VAL A 84 -0.88 5.67 5.99
N CYS A 85 -0.31 6.09 4.87
CA CYS A 85 0.06 5.20 3.76
C CYS A 85 1.03 4.06 4.16
N GLY A 86 1.82 4.28 5.21
CA GLY A 86 2.76 3.29 5.73
C GLY A 86 2.14 2.23 6.64
N SER A 87 0.83 2.30 6.94
CA SER A 87 0.13 1.41 7.88
C SER A 87 0.31 -0.08 7.56
N GLY A 88 0.19 -0.45 6.29
CA GLY A 88 0.36 -1.82 5.87
C GLY A 88 1.80 -2.33 5.98
N LEU A 89 2.80 -1.49 5.74
CA LEU A 89 4.20 -1.94 5.83
C LEU A 89 4.70 -1.93 7.28
N ILE A 90 4.27 -0.97 8.09
CA ILE A 90 4.64 -0.92 9.51
C ILE A 90 4.04 -2.09 10.29
N SER A 91 2.87 -2.62 9.90
CA SER A 91 2.31 -3.82 10.55
C SER A 91 3.25 -5.03 10.42
N VAL A 92 3.93 -5.18 9.27
CA VAL A 92 4.93 -6.24 9.04
C VAL A 92 6.17 -6.01 9.90
N VAL A 93 6.59 -4.76 10.09
CA VAL A 93 7.69 -4.41 11.01
C VAL A 93 7.34 -4.77 12.44
N LEU A 94 6.13 -4.42 12.90
CA LEU A 94 5.65 -4.73 14.25
C LEU A 94 5.54 -6.24 14.47
N ALA A 95 5.05 -7.00 13.49
CA ALA A 95 5.06 -8.46 13.53
C ALA A 95 6.48 -9.03 13.66
N CYS A 96 7.45 -8.50 12.89
CA CYS A 96 8.85 -8.89 13.04
C CYS A 96 9.41 -8.57 14.42
N GLN A 97 9.05 -7.42 15.00
CA GLN A 97 9.50 -7.00 16.31
C GLN A 97 8.93 -7.89 17.42
N ALA A 98 7.64 -8.21 17.37
CA ALA A 98 7.01 -9.15 18.31
C ALA A 98 7.68 -10.53 18.28
N ILE A 99 7.96 -11.06 17.08
CA ILE A 99 8.64 -12.35 16.94
C ILE A 99 10.09 -12.27 17.45
N LYS A 100 10.81 -11.19 17.14
CA LYS A 100 12.18 -10.98 17.65
C LYS A 100 12.24 -10.81 19.17
N ALA A 101 11.21 -10.23 19.78
CA ALA A 101 11.11 -10.07 21.23
C ALA A 101 10.79 -11.39 21.95
N GLY A 102 10.31 -12.40 21.22
CA GLY A 102 9.89 -13.69 21.79
C GLY A 102 8.43 -13.74 22.20
N ASP A 103 7.66 -12.66 21.97
CA ASP A 103 6.23 -12.57 22.32
C ASP A 103 5.34 -13.37 21.34
N ALA A 104 5.86 -13.67 20.15
CA ALA A 104 5.15 -14.40 19.10
C ALA A 104 6.13 -15.28 18.29
N LYS A 105 5.59 -16.24 17.54
CA LYS A 105 6.33 -17.07 16.58
C LYS A 105 5.76 -16.99 15.18
N VAL A 106 4.45 -16.76 15.04
CA VAL A 106 3.73 -16.61 13.77
C VAL A 106 2.72 -15.47 13.88
N MET A 107 2.86 -14.48 13.01
CA MET A 107 2.00 -13.30 12.98
C MET A 107 1.44 -13.09 11.59
N ILE A 108 0.18 -12.70 11.50
CA ILE A 108 -0.39 -12.17 10.26
C ILE A 108 -0.24 -10.65 10.31
N ALA A 109 0.30 -10.08 9.24
CA ALA A 109 0.48 -8.65 9.10
C ALA A 109 -0.02 -8.18 7.75
N GLY A 110 -0.58 -6.98 7.67
CA GLY A 110 -1.02 -6.44 6.41
C GLY A 110 -1.65 -5.08 6.52
N GLY A 111 -2.50 -4.75 5.55
CA GLY A 111 -3.30 -3.55 5.55
C GLY A 111 -4.55 -3.70 4.70
N GLN A 112 -5.54 -2.88 5.00
CA GLN A 112 -6.84 -2.87 4.36
C GLN A 112 -7.34 -1.43 4.24
N GLU A 113 -8.04 -1.11 3.17
CA GLU A 113 -8.69 0.18 3.01
C GLU A 113 -9.90 0.07 2.07
N SER A 114 -10.92 0.87 2.33
CA SER A 114 -12.06 1.07 1.43
C SER A 114 -12.39 2.55 1.45
N MET A 115 -11.67 3.32 0.62
CA MET A 115 -11.83 4.76 0.52
C MET A 115 -13.24 5.12 0.04
N SER A 116 -13.85 4.26 -0.77
CA SER A 116 -15.26 4.37 -1.21
C SER A 116 -16.29 4.39 -0.08
N ASN A 117 -15.96 3.85 1.09
CA ASN A 117 -16.89 3.67 2.20
C ASN A 117 -16.64 4.66 3.36
N VAL A 118 -15.70 5.60 3.22
CA VAL A 118 -15.41 6.56 4.28
C VAL A 118 -16.54 7.59 4.39
N PRO A 119 -17.13 7.80 5.58
CA PRO A 119 -18.26 8.70 5.74
C PRO A 119 -17.83 10.18 5.72
N TYR A 120 -18.81 11.06 5.55
CA TYR A 120 -18.66 12.50 5.83
C TYR A 120 -18.84 12.78 7.33
N TYR A 121 -18.16 13.82 7.82
CA TYR A 121 -18.26 14.31 9.20
C TYR A 121 -19.06 15.60 9.27
N LEU A 122 -19.77 15.77 10.38
CA LEU A 122 -20.49 16.99 10.70
C LEU A 122 -20.16 17.41 12.14
N TYR A 123 -19.22 18.34 12.27
CA TYR A 123 -18.72 18.82 13.55
C TYR A 123 -19.74 19.73 14.26
N GLY A 124 -19.64 19.83 15.58
CA GLY A 124 -20.50 20.69 16.41
C GLY A 124 -21.87 20.10 16.78
N LEU A 125 -22.40 19.12 16.04
CA LEU A 125 -23.72 18.54 16.33
C LEU A 125 -23.81 17.80 17.67
N ARG A 126 -22.70 17.25 18.18
CA ARG A 126 -22.70 16.57 19.50
C ARG A 126 -23.07 17.53 20.63
N THR A 127 -22.72 18.81 20.51
CA THR A 127 -23.02 19.87 21.49
C THR A 127 -24.15 20.81 21.02
N GLY A 128 -24.69 20.57 19.82
CA GLY A 128 -25.61 21.46 19.13
C GLY A 128 -24.88 22.60 18.38
N VAL A 129 -25.44 22.97 17.23
CA VAL A 129 -25.05 24.17 16.48
C VAL A 129 -26.10 25.24 16.77
N ARG A 130 -25.70 26.34 17.40
CA ARG A 130 -26.62 27.37 17.89
C ARG A 130 -27.27 28.17 16.76
N MET A 131 -26.48 28.63 15.78
CA MET A 131 -26.92 29.39 14.60
C MET A 131 -25.76 29.44 13.59
N GLY A 132 -26.06 29.53 12.29
CA GLY A 132 -25.06 29.64 11.21
C GLY A 132 -24.86 28.35 10.39
N GLU A 133 -23.98 28.42 9.39
CA GLU A 133 -23.70 27.31 8.48
C GLU A 133 -22.84 26.22 9.15
N VAL A 134 -23.00 24.97 8.71
CA VAL A 134 -22.17 23.84 9.13
C VAL A 134 -21.58 23.18 7.90
N LYS A 135 -20.26 23.01 7.89
CA LYS A 135 -19.55 22.33 6.80
C LYS A 135 -19.66 20.81 6.97
N LEU A 136 -20.19 20.12 5.95
CA LEU A 136 -19.95 18.69 5.78
C LEU A 136 -18.51 18.49 5.34
N VAL A 137 -17.74 17.74 6.14
CA VAL A 137 -16.32 17.46 5.88
C VAL A 137 -16.20 16.06 5.31
N ASP A 138 -15.55 15.92 4.16
CA ASP A 138 -15.25 14.60 3.58
C ASP A 138 -14.20 13.89 4.45
N GLY A 139 -14.57 12.78 5.09
CA GLY A 139 -13.69 12.06 6.00
C GLY A 139 -12.50 11.39 5.32
N MET A 140 -12.65 11.00 4.05
CA MET A 140 -11.54 10.40 3.27
C MET A 140 -10.47 11.45 3.03
N ILE A 141 -10.89 12.66 2.63
CA ILE A 141 -9.97 13.78 2.45
C ILE A 141 -9.32 14.12 3.79
N TYR A 142 -10.14 14.36 4.82
CA TYR A 142 -9.69 14.89 6.10
C TYR A 142 -8.72 13.95 6.83
N ASP A 143 -9.05 12.66 6.98
CA ASP A 143 -8.20 11.71 7.72
C ASP A 143 -7.13 11.05 6.85
N GLY A 144 -7.34 10.98 5.53
CA GLY A 144 -6.49 10.21 4.63
C GLY A 144 -5.45 11.03 3.86
N ILE A 145 -5.86 12.18 3.30
CA ILE A 145 -5.07 12.90 2.27
C ILE A 145 -5.01 14.43 2.50
N TRP A 146 -5.27 14.88 3.72
CA TRP A 146 -5.07 16.26 4.16
C TRP A 146 -3.86 16.38 5.10
N CYS A 147 -3.03 17.39 4.91
CA CYS A 147 -1.92 17.66 5.81
C CYS A 147 -2.42 18.40 7.03
N ALA A 148 -2.39 17.75 8.20
CA ALA A 148 -2.80 18.39 9.46
C ALA A 148 -1.87 19.54 9.93
N PHE A 149 -0.67 19.67 9.34
CA PHE A 149 0.34 20.65 9.75
C PHE A 149 0.40 21.87 8.82
N GLU A 150 0.38 21.62 7.51
CA GLU A 150 0.46 22.65 6.48
C GLU A 150 -0.93 23.13 6.01
N ASP A 151 -2.00 22.48 6.49
CA ASP A 151 -3.40 22.74 6.11
C ASP A 151 -3.65 22.74 4.59
N VAL A 152 -3.09 21.73 3.91
CA VAL A 152 -3.22 21.56 2.46
C VAL A 152 -3.45 20.10 2.08
N HIS A 153 -4.07 19.88 0.92
CA HIS A 153 -4.17 18.56 0.32
C HIS A 153 -2.78 17.98 -0.01
N MET A 154 -2.58 16.65 0.10
CA MET A 154 -1.29 15.99 -0.23
C MET A 154 -0.77 16.34 -1.63
N GLY A 155 -1.67 16.57 -2.58
CA GLY A 155 -1.34 17.04 -3.92
C GLY A 155 -0.62 18.38 -3.98
N MET A 156 -0.87 19.31 -3.06
CA MET A 156 -0.11 20.56 -2.95
C MET A 156 1.34 20.33 -2.50
N LEU A 157 1.57 19.32 -1.67
CA LEU A 157 2.93 18.93 -1.27
C LEU A 157 3.67 18.21 -2.43
N ALA A 158 2.91 17.60 -3.34
CA ALA A 158 3.47 17.00 -4.56
C ALA A 158 3.89 18.10 -5.55
N GLU A 159 3.09 19.16 -5.69
CA GLU A 159 3.48 20.37 -6.45
C GLU A 159 4.75 21.00 -5.87
N PHE A 160 4.80 21.19 -4.54
CA PHE A 160 6.01 21.69 -3.88
C PHE A 160 7.24 20.81 -4.17
N THR A 161 7.06 19.49 -4.19
CA THR A 161 8.13 18.55 -4.51
C THR A 161 8.57 18.66 -5.96
N ALA A 162 7.62 18.79 -6.90
CA ALA A 162 7.89 18.97 -8.31
C ALA A 162 8.69 20.24 -8.58
N GLU A 163 8.27 21.37 -8.00
CA GLU A 163 8.98 22.66 -8.10
C GLU A 163 10.39 22.56 -7.54
N ARG A 164 10.53 22.04 -6.32
CA ARG A 164 11.82 21.93 -5.63
C ARG A 164 12.82 21.05 -6.38
N SER A 165 12.35 19.95 -6.97
CA SER A 165 13.21 19.01 -7.71
C SER A 165 13.34 19.31 -9.20
N SER A 166 12.66 20.37 -9.68
CA SER A 166 12.56 20.73 -11.09
C SER A 166 11.99 19.59 -11.95
N ILE A 167 10.98 18.90 -11.43
CA ILE A 167 10.27 17.84 -12.15
C ILE A 167 9.17 18.47 -12.99
N THR A 168 9.32 18.42 -14.31
CA THR A 168 8.34 19.03 -15.22
C THR A 168 7.07 18.21 -15.35
N ARG A 169 6.02 18.82 -15.91
CA ARG A 169 4.78 18.14 -16.27
C ARG A 169 5.02 16.95 -17.20
N GLU A 170 5.86 17.13 -18.22
CA GLU A 170 6.17 16.12 -19.23
C GLU A 170 6.87 14.91 -18.60
N MET A 171 7.76 15.15 -17.63
CA MET A 171 8.41 14.06 -16.89
C MET A 171 7.38 13.24 -16.10
N GLN A 172 6.45 13.92 -15.42
CA GLN A 172 5.39 13.25 -14.65
C GLN A 172 4.44 12.45 -15.54
N ASP A 173 4.01 13.02 -16.66
CA ASP A 173 3.12 12.36 -17.61
C ASP A 173 3.82 11.17 -18.29
N LYS A 174 5.10 11.29 -18.63
CA LYS A 174 5.89 10.17 -19.15
C LYS A 174 5.99 9.03 -18.14
N PHE A 175 6.29 9.34 -16.89
CA PHE A 175 6.33 8.33 -15.83
C PHE A 175 4.97 7.65 -15.64
N ALA A 176 3.88 8.42 -15.66
CA ALA A 176 2.53 7.89 -15.54
C ALA A 176 2.14 6.95 -16.70
N TYR A 177 2.49 7.34 -17.93
CA TYR A 177 2.33 6.49 -19.10
C TYR A 177 3.08 5.16 -18.95
N GLU A 178 4.34 5.21 -18.53
CA GLU A 178 5.15 4.01 -18.31
C GLU A 178 4.58 3.11 -17.19
N SER A 179 4.12 3.70 -16.08
CA SER A 179 3.47 2.96 -14.98
C SER A 179 2.23 2.21 -15.49
N HIS A 180 1.38 2.87 -16.28
CA HIS A 180 0.21 2.25 -16.90
C HIS A 180 0.59 1.14 -17.89
N MET A 181 1.57 1.38 -18.77
CA MET A 181 1.99 0.37 -19.75
C MET A 181 2.60 -0.87 -19.08
N LYS A 182 3.41 -0.68 -18.03
CA LYS A 182 3.95 -1.80 -17.23
C LYS A 182 2.83 -2.59 -16.55
N ALA A 183 1.85 -1.92 -15.95
CA ALA A 183 0.72 -2.58 -15.29
C ALA A 183 -0.18 -3.32 -16.28
N VAL A 184 -0.53 -2.69 -17.41
CA VAL A 184 -1.32 -3.33 -18.48
C VAL A 184 -0.62 -4.57 -19.02
N ARG A 185 0.69 -4.48 -19.25
CA ARG A 185 1.50 -5.61 -19.68
C ARG A 185 1.50 -6.72 -18.63
N ALA A 186 1.73 -6.39 -17.37
CA ALA A 186 1.72 -7.35 -16.27
C ALA A 186 0.37 -8.07 -16.13
N THR A 187 -0.75 -7.35 -16.27
CA THR A 187 -2.10 -7.95 -16.29
C THR A 187 -2.29 -8.89 -17.48
N LYS A 188 -1.97 -8.44 -18.71
CA LYS A 188 -2.13 -9.27 -19.92
C LYS A 188 -1.27 -10.53 -19.91
N GLU A 189 -0.06 -10.45 -19.36
CA GLU A 189 0.86 -11.57 -19.20
C GLU A 189 0.52 -12.46 -17.99
N GLY A 190 -0.54 -12.15 -17.23
CA GLY A 190 -0.96 -12.93 -16.05
C GLY A 190 0.01 -12.84 -14.86
N ARG A 191 0.87 -11.83 -14.83
CA ARG A 191 1.98 -11.68 -13.86
C ARG A 191 1.51 -11.29 -12.46
N PHE A 192 0.22 -11.00 -12.28
CA PHE A 192 -0.43 -10.77 -10.99
C PHE A 192 -1.24 -11.98 -10.49
N ASN A 193 -1.39 -13.03 -11.29
CA ASN A 193 -2.28 -14.16 -10.96
C ASN A 193 -1.87 -14.88 -9.67
N GLU A 194 -0.57 -14.99 -9.40
CA GLU A 194 -0.08 -15.66 -8.18
C GLU A 194 -0.26 -14.82 -6.91
N GLU A 195 -0.31 -13.49 -7.02
CA GLU A 195 -0.38 -12.58 -5.87
C GLU A 195 -1.81 -12.16 -5.52
N ILE A 196 -2.71 -12.15 -6.51
CA ILE A 196 -4.13 -11.81 -6.34
C ILE A 196 -4.91 -12.99 -5.79
N ILE A 197 -5.71 -12.75 -4.76
CA ILE A 197 -6.85 -13.59 -4.39
C ILE A 197 -8.14 -13.00 -5.00
N PRO A 198 -8.82 -13.70 -5.93
CA PRO A 198 -10.04 -13.19 -6.55
C PRO A 198 -11.16 -12.94 -5.53
N ILE A 199 -11.98 -11.92 -5.80
CA ILE A 199 -13.16 -11.58 -5.00
C ILE A 199 -14.41 -12.01 -5.75
N THR A 200 -15.23 -12.84 -5.11
CA THR A 200 -16.54 -13.23 -5.64
C THR A 200 -17.61 -12.31 -5.06
N ILE A 201 -18.34 -11.63 -5.94
CA ILE A 201 -19.46 -10.73 -5.62
C ILE A 201 -20.77 -11.48 -5.89
N PRO A 202 -21.53 -11.84 -4.84
CA PRO A 202 -22.85 -12.46 -5.03
C PRO A 202 -23.78 -11.50 -5.77
N GLN A 203 -24.43 -11.98 -6.82
CA GLN A 203 -25.43 -11.22 -7.57
C GLN A 203 -26.83 -11.58 -7.07
N LYS A 204 -27.75 -10.60 -7.05
CA LYS A 204 -29.17 -10.87 -6.71
C LYS A 204 -29.84 -11.81 -7.72
N LYS A 205 -29.36 -11.80 -8.97
CA LYS A 205 -29.79 -12.68 -10.07
C LYS A 205 -28.58 -13.02 -10.94
N GLY A 206 -28.44 -14.27 -11.35
CA GLY A 206 -27.34 -14.74 -12.22
C GLY A 206 -26.11 -15.23 -11.46
N GLU A 207 -25.09 -15.61 -12.21
CA GLU A 207 -23.83 -16.12 -11.67
C GLU A 207 -23.06 -15.03 -10.89
N PRO A 208 -22.35 -15.38 -9.82
CA PRO A 208 -21.50 -14.43 -9.10
C PRO A 208 -20.45 -13.78 -10.00
N THR A 209 -20.24 -12.49 -9.85
CA THR A 209 -19.18 -11.78 -10.56
C THR A 209 -17.85 -12.02 -9.85
N VAL A 210 -16.83 -12.46 -10.58
CA VAL A 210 -15.49 -12.68 -10.03
C VAL A 210 -14.58 -11.52 -10.45
N VAL A 211 -14.17 -10.71 -9.49
CA VAL A 211 -13.16 -9.65 -9.68
C VAL A 211 -11.79 -10.26 -9.43
N LYS A 212 -10.96 -10.32 -10.48
CA LYS A 212 -9.63 -10.95 -10.46
C LYS A 212 -8.53 -10.07 -11.05
N GLU A 213 -8.88 -8.89 -11.56
CA GLU A 213 -7.96 -7.95 -12.20
C GLU A 213 -8.06 -6.59 -11.51
N ASP A 214 -6.95 -5.87 -11.46
CA ASP A 214 -6.90 -4.49 -10.97
C ASP A 214 -7.63 -3.57 -11.96
N GLU A 215 -8.46 -2.66 -11.45
CA GLU A 215 -9.30 -1.79 -12.29
C GLU A 215 -8.60 -0.50 -12.74
N GLY A 216 -7.53 -0.14 -12.05
CA GLY A 216 -6.79 1.10 -12.27
C GLY A 216 -6.10 1.21 -13.63
N PRO A 217 -5.39 0.16 -14.13
CA PRO A 217 -4.60 0.25 -15.35
C PRO A 217 -5.43 0.58 -16.60
N ARG A 218 -4.97 1.58 -17.38
CA ARG A 218 -5.65 2.07 -18.59
C ARG A 218 -4.87 1.66 -19.85
N PRO A 219 -5.31 0.65 -20.61
CA PRO A 219 -4.60 0.18 -21.80
C PRO A 219 -4.58 1.20 -22.95
N ASP A 220 -5.50 2.16 -22.94
CA ASP A 220 -5.66 3.20 -23.94
C ASP A 220 -5.00 4.54 -23.54
N THR A 221 -4.22 4.58 -22.44
CA THR A 221 -3.52 5.79 -22.04
C THR A 221 -2.47 6.20 -23.08
N SER A 222 -2.27 7.51 -23.25
CA SER A 222 -1.29 8.07 -24.18
C SER A 222 -0.75 9.39 -23.63
N LEU A 223 0.44 9.79 -24.08
CA LEU A 223 1.04 11.06 -23.66
C LEU A 223 0.17 12.26 -24.06
N GLU A 224 -0.50 12.18 -25.21
CA GLU A 224 -1.42 13.22 -25.69
C GLU A 224 -2.64 13.35 -24.76
N LYS A 225 -3.23 12.22 -24.35
CA LYS A 225 -4.35 12.21 -23.39
C LYS A 225 -3.91 12.75 -22.02
N LEU A 226 -2.73 12.37 -21.56
CA LEU A 226 -2.19 12.84 -20.28
C LEU A 226 -1.91 14.34 -20.32
N ALA A 227 -1.29 14.87 -21.38
CA ALA A 227 -0.97 16.29 -21.54
C ALA A 227 -2.21 17.18 -21.56
N GLN A 228 -3.36 16.67 -22.02
CA GLN A 228 -4.63 17.41 -22.03
C GLN A 228 -5.28 17.56 -20.64
N LEU A 229 -4.84 16.81 -19.63
CA LEU A 229 -5.41 16.88 -18.30
C LEU A 229 -5.07 18.21 -17.62
N ARG A 230 -6.09 18.81 -16.99
CA ARG A 230 -5.94 20.02 -16.19
C ARG A 230 -5.22 19.70 -14.87
N PRO A 231 -4.41 20.64 -14.34
CA PRO A 231 -3.86 20.55 -12.99
C PRO A 231 -4.96 20.33 -11.94
N ALA A 232 -4.69 19.47 -10.97
CA ALA A 232 -5.69 19.02 -10.00
C ALA A 232 -5.72 19.84 -8.70
N PHE A 233 -4.61 20.49 -8.33
CA PHE A 233 -4.45 21.08 -6.99
C PHE A 233 -4.20 22.59 -6.99
N LYS A 234 -3.57 23.14 -8.03
CA LYS A 234 -3.44 24.59 -8.24
C LYS A 234 -3.49 24.94 -9.74
N PRO A 235 -3.91 26.16 -10.13
CA PRO A 235 -4.16 26.51 -11.53
C PRO A 235 -2.94 26.35 -12.47
N ASP A 236 -1.75 26.67 -11.97
CA ASP A 236 -0.45 26.60 -12.66
C ASP A 236 0.33 25.32 -12.30
N GLY A 237 -0.36 24.33 -11.77
CA GLY A 237 0.23 23.08 -11.27
C GLY A 237 0.69 22.13 -12.36
N THR A 238 1.49 21.16 -11.96
CA THR A 238 2.01 20.09 -12.81
C THR A 238 1.37 18.74 -12.49
N VAL A 239 0.78 18.60 -11.31
CA VAL A 239 0.14 17.38 -10.85
C VAL A 239 -1.30 17.32 -11.37
N THR A 240 -1.66 16.21 -11.99
CA THR A 240 -2.98 15.95 -12.57
C THR A 240 -3.55 14.63 -12.07
N ALA A 241 -4.83 14.38 -12.37
CA ALA A 241 -5.45 13.09 -12.13
C ALA A 241 -4.80 11.92 -12.91
N GLY A 242 -3.98 12.22 -13.95
CA GLY A 242 -3.31 11.20 -14.75
C GLY A 242 -1.91 10.84 -14.25
N ASN A 243 -1.28 11.71 -13.45
CA ASN A 243 0.07 11.50 -12.92
C ASN A 243 0.13 11.44 -11.38
N ALA A 244 -1.03 11.37 -10.75
CA ALA A 244 -1.22 11.04 -9.33
C ALA A 244 -1.87 9.66 -9.19
N SER A 245 -1.69 9.01 -8.04
CA SER A 245 -2.39 7.76 -7.75
C SER A 245 -3.89 7.93 -7.67
N GLN A 246 -4.61 6.86 -8.00
CA GLN A 246 -6.06 6.81 -7.90
C GLN A 246 -6.50 6.57 -6.45
N ILE A 247 -7.61 7.17 -6.05
CA ILE A 247 -8.36 6.75 -4.85
C ILE A 247 -8.86 5.33 -5.08
N SER A 248 -8.65 4.44 -4.11
CA SER A 248 -8.84 3.02 -4.35
C SER A 248 -9.22 2.23 -3.11
N ASP A 249 -9.82 1.07 -3.36
CA ASP A 249 -10.19 0.08 -2.35
C ASP A 249 -9.32 -1.16 -2.53
N GLY A 250 -8.91 -1.78 -1.43
CA GLY A 250 -8.13 -3.02 -1.49
C GLY A 250 -7.51 -3.42 -0.16
N ALA A 251 -7.00 -4.65 -0.11
CA ALA A 251 -6.26 -5.17 1.03
C ALA A 251 -5.10 -6.07 0.60
N ALA A 252 -4.11 -6.20 1.47
CA ALA A 252 -2.98 -7.10 1.30
C ALA A 252 -2.53 -7.63 2.66
N ALA A 253 -2.12 -8.90 2.70
CA ALA A 253 -1.67 -9.56 3.91
C ALA A 253 -0.47 -10.47 3.63
N VAL A 254 0.38 -10.61 4.63
CA VAL A 254 1.49 -11.54 4.70
C VAL A 254 1.44 -12.32 6.00
N VAL A 255 1.99 -13.54 5.99
CA VAL A 255 2.21 -14.33 7.20
C VAL A 255 3.70 -14.35 7.48
N VAL A 256 4.09 -13.83 8.64
CA VAL A 256 5.47 -13.74 9.11
C VAL A 256 5.72 -14.81 10.16
N ALA A 257 6.80 -15.56 10.02
CA ALA A 257 7.17 -16.63 10.94
C ALA A 257 8.64 -16.54 11.36
N SER A 258 8.90 -17.05 12.58
CA SER A 258 10.24 -17.37 13.06
C SER A 258 10.88 -18.50 12.24
N GLU A 259 12.21 -18.61 12.30
CA GLU A 259 12.93 -19.70 11.65
C GLU A 259 12.54 -21.08 12.21
N ASP A 260 12.29 -21.15 13.52
CA ASP A 260 11.91 -22.39 14.20
C ASP A 260 10.58 -22.93 13.68
N ILE A 261 9.57 -22.06 13.49
CA ILE A 261 8.29 -22.46 12.89
C ILE A 261 8.48 -22.96 11.46
N VAL A 262 9.31 -22.28 10.66
CA VAL A 262 9.59 -22.71 9.28
C VAL A 262 10.16 -24.13 9.27
N LYS A 263 11.08 -24.44 10.20
CA LYS A 263 11.68 -25.78 10.34
C LYS A 263 10.69 -26.81 10.88
N GLU A 264 9.98 -26.48 11.96
CA GLU A 264 9.02 -27.35 12.65
C GLU A 264 7.91 -27.82 11.69
N TYR A 265 7.32 -26.89 10.95
CA TYR A 265 6.25 -27.16 10.01
C TYR A 265 6.73 -27.49 8.58
N LYS A 266 8.05 -27.56 8.35
CA LYS A 266 8.66 -27.82 7.04
C LYS A 266 8.12 -26.90 5.93
N LEU A 267 7.92 -25.63 6.28
CA LEU A 267 7.32 -24.63 5.40
C LEU A 267 8.31 -24.20 4.31
N LYS A 268 7.76 -23.77 3.17
CA LYS A 268 8.53 -23.18 2.06
C LYS A 268 8.39 -21.66 2.12
N PRO A 269 9.32 -20.93 2.75
CA PRO A 269 9.23 -19.48 2.84
C PRO A 269 9.35 -18.84 1.46
N LEU A 270 8.62 -17.74 1.26
CA LEU A 270 8.64 -16.93 0.04
C LEU A 270 9.82 -15.95 0.05
N ALA A 271 10.11 -15.39 1.23
CA ALA A 271 11.18 -14.42 1.40
C ALA A 271 11.66 -14.36 2.86
N LYS A 272 12.86 -13.82 3.06
CA LYS A 272 13.42 -13.42 4.34
C LYS A 272 13.40 -11.90 4.45
N ILE A 273 12.93 -11.37 5.58
CA ILE A 273 13.04 -9.94 5.89
C ILE A 273 14.42 -9.69 6.50
N VAL A 274 15.24 -8.89 5.82
CA VAL A 274 16.65 -8.66 6.18
C VAL A 274 16.89 -7.32 6.88
N ALA A 275 16.13 -6.28 6.52
CA ALA A 275 16.17 -4.99 7.22
C ALA A 275 14.85 -4.24 7.09
N TYR A 276 14.57 -3.34 8.02
CA TYR A 276 13.48 -2.38 7.96
C TYR A 276 13.89 -1.07 8.64
N ALA A 277 13.36 0.05 8.17
CA ALA A 277 13.68 1.37 8.71
C ALA A 277 12.50 2.33 8.54
N VAL A 278 12.46 3.33 9.43
CA VAL A 278 11.56 4.48 9.30
C VAL A 278 12.40 5.73 9.04
N GLY A 279 11.99 6.52 8.05
CA GLY A 279 12.54 7.84 7.75
C GLY A 279 11.52 8.91 8.13
N SER A 280 11.97 10.00 8.72
CA SER A 280 11.09 11.13 9.09
C SER A 280 11.78 12.45 8.75
N LEU A 281 11.04 13.37 8.16
CA LEU A 281 11.40 14.73 7.78
C LEU A 281 10.26 15.67 8.22
N GLU A 282 10.43 16.96 8.02
CA GLU A 282 9.36 17.93 8.20
C GLU A 282 8.14 17.56 7.31
N PRO A 283 6.90 17.79 7.75
CA PRO A 283 5.70 17.42 6.99
C PRO A 283 5.69 17.91 5.54
N LYS A 284 6.15 19.14 5.29
CA LYS A 284 6.27 19.70 3.94
C LYS A 284 7.23 18.93 3.02
N MET A 285 8.21 18.23 3.61
CA MET A 285 9.24 17.44 2.93
C MET A 285 8.88 15.94 2.85
N LEU A 286 7.63 15.55 3.12
CA LEU A 286 7.24 14.13 3.26
C LEU A 286 7.64 13.25 2.07
N PHE A 287 7.61 13.79 0.86
CA PHE A 287 7.92 13.02 -0.34
C PHE A 287 9.40 12.68 -0.49
N TYR A 288 10.29 13.26 0.33
CA TYR A 288 11.70 12.86 0.43
C TYR A 288 11.97 11.92 1.63
N ALA A 289 10.96 11.64 2.47
CA ALA A 289 11.11 10.72 3.58
C ALA A 289 11.50 9.29 3.13
N PRO A 290 11.05 8.76 1.98
CA PRO A 290 11.53 7.48 1.46
C PRO A 290 13.04 7.44 1.26
N VAL A 291 13.65 8.51 0.71
CA VAL A 291 15.11 8.63 0.58
C VAL A 291 15.81 8.40 1.92
N LYS A 292 15.31 9.02 2.99
CA LYS A 292 15.87 8.87 4.34
C LYS A 292 15.68 7.45 4.88
N ALA A 293 14.53 6.84 4.67
CA ALA A 293 14.28 5.46 5.10
C ALA A 293 15.18 4.47 4.34
N ILE A 294 15.34 4.66 3.03
CA ILE A 294 16.17 3.82 2.15
C ILE A 294 17.65 3.97 2.51
N ARG A 295 18.17 5.20 2.68
CA ARG A 295 19.57 5.41 3.11
C ARG A 295 19.86 4.70 4.44
N LYS A 296 18.94 4.71 5.41
CA LYS A 296 19.08 3.92 6.65
C LYS A 296 19.17 2.41 6.40
N ILE A 297 18.39 1.87 5.47
CA ILE A 297 18.50 0.44 5.08
C ILE A 297 19.88 0.16 4.49
N LEU A 298 20.34 1.02 3.58
CA LEU A 298 21.66 0.91 2.97
C LEU A 298 22.77 0.92 4.03
N ASP A 299 22.67 1.80 5.02
CA ASP A 299 23.61 1.86 6.15
C ASP A 299 23.57 0.60 7.04
N ILE A 300 22.37 0.09 7.36
CA ILE A 300 22.18 -1.14 8.15
C ILE A 300 22.83 -2.33 7.44
N LEU A 301 22.63 -2.44 6.13
CA LEU A 301 23.14 -3.55 5.32
C LEU A 301 24.59 -3.33 4.86
N LYS A 302 25.12 -2.11 4.99
CA LYS A 302 26.43 -1.67 4.49
C LYS A 302 26.59 -1.91 2.99
N VAL A 303 25.58 -1.51 2.23
CA VAL A 303 25.51 -1.66 0.76
C VAL A 303 25.11 -0.33 0.09
N ASN A 304 25.22 -0.26 -1.23
CA ASN A 304 24.69 0.85 -2.03
C ASN A 304 23.34 0.46 -2.67
N ILE A 305 22.68 1.42 -3.33
CA ILE A 305 21.37 1.21 -3.94
C ILE A 305 21.37 0.10 -5.02
N ASP A 306 22.50 -0.09 -5.71
CA ASP A 306 22.66 -1.09 -6.78
C ASP A 306 22.68 -2.53 -6.27
N TYR A 307 22.82 -2.73 -4.96
CA TYR A 307 22.70 -4.03 -4.30
C TYR A 307 21.35 -4.70 -4.57
N PHE A 308 20.29 -3.90 -4.67
CA PHE A 308 18.95 -4.42 -4.90
C PHE A 308 18.74 -4.78 -6.38
N ASP A 309 18.11 -5.93 -6.61
CA ASP A 309 17.71 -6.38 -7.94
C ASP A 309 16.44 -5.66 -8.39
N LEU A 310 15.48 -5.45 -7.47
CA LEU A 310 14.24 -4.69 -7.70
C LEU A 310 13.92 -3.75 -6.54
N ILE A 311 13.27 -2.65 -6.88
CA ILE A 311 12.77 -1.65 -5.94
C ILE A 311 11.28 -1.42 -6.23
N GLU A 312 10.45 -1.58 -5.20
CA GLU A 312 9.06 -1.15 -5.21
C GLU A 312 8.93 0.12 -4.34
N ILE A 313 8.78 1.27 -4.99
CA ILE A 313 8.50 2.55 -4.34
C ILE A 313 7.04 2.90 -4.62
N ASN A 314 6.24 3.11 -3.58
CA ASN A 314 4.85 3.49 -3.79
C ASN A 314 4.76 4.81 -4.56
N GLU A 315 4.00 4.80 -5.65
CA GLU A 315 3.78 5.97 -6.50
C GLU A 315 2.56 6.74 -5.99
N ALA A 316 2.69 7.51 -4.91
CA ALA A 316 1.60 8.41 -4.50
C ALA A 316 1.38 9.49 -5.58
N PHE A 317 2.49 10.01 -6.10
CA PHE A 317 2.55 10.97 -7.20
C PHE A 317 3.78 10.69 -8.05
N ALA A 318 3.69 10.89 -9.37
CA ALA A 318 4.85 10.77 -10.26
C ALA A 318 5.99 11.72 -9.84
N ALA A 319 5.65 12.96 -9.42
CA ALA A 319 6.62 13.94 -8.92
C ALA A 319 7.49 13.41 -7.78
N GLN A 320 6.89 12.70 -6.82
CA GLN A 320 7.60 12.12 -5.69
C GLN A 320 8.59 11.05 -6.17
N VAL A 321 8.14 10.09 -6.97
CA VAL A 321 9.00 8.98 -7.39
C VAL A 321 10.18 9.48 -8.20
N LEU A 322 9.95 10.46 -9.08
CA LEU A 322 11.00 11.11 -9.87
C LEU A 322 12.00 11.87 -9.00
N ALA A 323 11.53 12.57 -7.96
CA ALA A 323 12.40 13.25 -7.00
C ALA A 323 13.23 12.24 -6.18
N ASP A 324 12.62 11.17 -5.67
CA ASP A 324 13.32 10.10 -4.95
C ASP A 324 14.39 9.45 -5.84
N GLY A 325 14.09 9.20 -7.12
CA GLY A 325 15.03 8.62 -8.06
C GLY A 325 16.22 9.52 -8.39
N LYS A 326 16.03 10.85 -8.41
CA LYS A 326 17.12 11.82 -8.54
C LYS A 326 18.02 11.83 -7.31
N GLU A 327 17.44 11.73 -6.11
CA GLU A 327 18.16 11.73 -4.83
C GLU A 327 18.93 10.43 -4.54
N LEU A 328 18.40 9.30 -5.00
CA LEU A 328 18.99 7.97 -4.79
C LEU A 328 19.83 7.51 -5.99
N ASN A 329 19.68 8.15 -7.14
CA ASN A 329 20.36 7.81 -8.40
C ASN A 329 20.25 6.30 -8.72
N TRP A 330 19.03 5.76 -8.60
CA TRP A 330 18.77 4.34 -8.85
C TRP A 330 18.67 4.03 -10.35
N ASP A 331 18.77 2.73 -10.69
CA ASP A 331 18.45 2.23 -12.03
C ASP A 331 16.93 2.11 -12.21
N TRP A 332 16.36 2.94 -13.08
CA TRP A 332 14.93 2.96 -13.40
C TRP A 332 14.39 1.64 -13.99
N ASN A 333 15.26 0.78 -14.53
CA ASN A 333 14.84 -0.55 -15.00
C ASN A 333 14.50 -1.51 -13.85
N LYS A 334 14.92 -1.19 -12.62
CA LYS A 334 14.66 -1.99 -11.41
C LYS A 334 13.43 -1.50 -10.64
N VAL A 335 12.86 -0.36 -11.01
CA VAL A 335 11.82 0.32 -10.23
C VAL A 335 10.42 0.03 -10.78
N ASN A 336 9.55 -0.46 -9.90
CA ASN A 336 8.12 -0.70 -10.16
C ASN A 336 7.89 -1.42 -11.49
N VAL A 337 8.56 -2.55 -11.69
CA VAL A 337 8.65 -3.24 -13.00
C VAL A 337 7.31 -3.80 -13.49
N LYS A 338 6.31 -3.90 -12.59
CA LYS A 338 4.93 -4.28 -12.91
C LYS A 338 3.97 -3.07 -12.92
N GLY A 339 4.50 -1.85 -12.91
CA GLY A 339 3.72 -0.62 -12.67
C GLY A 339 3.43 -0.42 -11.19
N GLY A 340 3.03 0.79 -10.81
CA GLY A 340 2.84 1.15 -9.40
C GLY A 340 1.55 1.93 -9.15
N GLY A 341 1.53 2.72 -8.08
CA GLY A 341 0.32 3.37 -7.54
C GLY A 341 -0.39 4.32 -8.50
N VAL A 342 0.31 4.94 -9.46
CA VAL A 342 -0.32 5.80 -10.49
C VAL A 342 -1.26 4.97 -11.36
N ALA A 343 -0.81 3.78 -11.77
CA ALA A 343 -1.59 2.87 -12.60
C ALA A 343 -2.54 1.98 -11.79
N LEU A 344 -2.04 1.32 -10.75
CA LEU A 344 -2.74 0.30 -9.99
C LEU A 344 -3.72 0.89 -8.97
N GLY A 345 -3.47 2.10 -8.49
CA GLY A 345 -4.23 2.74 -7.41
C GLY A 345 -3.54 2.68 -6.04
N HIS A 346 -4.06 3.46 -5.09
CA HIS A 346 -3.46 3.65 -3.77
C HIS A 346 -4.48 3.51 -2.63
N PRO A 347 -4.89 2.27 -2.28
CA PRO A 347 -5.65 2.02 -1.05
C PRO A 347 -4.73 2.28 0.15
N ILE A 348 -4.84 3.47 0.76
CA ILE A 348 -3.80 4.04 1.64
C ILE A 348 -3.37 3.09 2.79
N GLY A 349 -4.32 2.48 3.51
CA GLY A 349 -4.00 1.52 4.58
C GLY A 349 -3.34 0.23 4.12
N ALA A 350 -3.57 -0.21 2.88
CA ALA A 350 -3.09 -1.47 2.33
C ALA A 350 -1.80 -1.34 1.48
N SER A 351 -1.52 -0.14 0.97
CA SER A 351 -0.53 0.05 -0.10
C SER A 351 0.88 -0.37 0.30
N GLY A 352 1.28 -0.13 1.55
CA GLY A 352 2.59 -0.56 2.06
C GLY A 352 2.78 -2.09 2.01
N THR A 353 1.75 -2.88 2.34
CA THR A 353 1.82 -4.34 2.20
C THR A 353 1.69 -4.75 0.73
N ARG A 354 0.85 -4.05 -0.05
CA ARG A 354 0.63 -4.34 -1.47
C ARG A 354 1.92 -4.27 -2.27
N ILE A 355 2.72 -3.21 -2.10
CA ILE A 355 4.04 -3.10 -2.78
C ILE A 355 5.00 -4.22 -2.35
N LEU A 356 4.97 -4.64 -1.09
CA LEU A 356 5.80 -5.74 -0.59
C LEU A 356 5.39 -7.07 -1.23
N VAL A 357 4.09 -7.34 -1.34
CA VAL A 357 3.55 -8.51 -2.03
C VAL A 357 4.03 -8.50 -3.49
N THR A 358 3.78 -7.42 -4.23
CA THR A 358 4.19 -7.32 -5.64
C THR A 358 5.71 -7.50 -5.82
N LEU A 359 6.53 -6.94 -4.91
CA LEU A 359 8.00 -7.10 -4.93
C LEU A 359 8.43 -8.58 -4.84
N ILE A 360 7.84 -9.34 -3.91
CA ILE A 360 8.16 -10.76 -3.71
C ILE A 360 7.92 -11.52 -5.02
N TYR A 361 6.75 -11.33 -5.63
CA TYR A 361 6.39 -12.06 -6.85
C TYR A 361 7.17 -11.57 -8.08
N ALA A 362 7.48 -10.28 -8.17
CA ALA A 362 8.32 -9.76 -9.25
C ALA A 362 9.74 -10.34 -9.21
N LEU A 363 10.35 -10.45 -8.02
CA LEU A 363 11.68 -11.05 -7.84
C LEU A 363 11.69 -12.54 -8.21
N LYS A 364 10.69 -13.30 -7.74
CA LYS A 364 10.53 -14.73 -8.10
C LYS A 364 10.48 -14.93 -9.61
N GLU A 365 9.71 -14.10 -10.29
CA GLU A 365 9.51 -14.17 -11.75
C GLU A 365 10.82 -13.98 -12.52
N ILE A 366 11.63 -13.00 -12.13
CA ILE A 366 12.92 -12.73 -12.76
C ILE A 366 14.08 -13.56 -12.20
N LYS A 367 13.79 -14.49 -11.28
CA LYS A 367 14.78 -15.36 -10.60
C LYS A 367 15.90 -14.56 -9.93
N LYS A 368 15.53 -13.46 -9.30
CA LYS A 368 16.41 -12.61 -8.48
C LYS A 368 15.94 -12.62 -7.04
N THR A 369 16.79 -12.15 -6.13
CA THR A 369 16.54 -12.36 -4.70
C THR A 369 16.40 -11.06 -3.92
N LYS A 370 17.16 -10.00 -4.23
CA LYS A 370 17.25 -8.83 -3.35
C LYS A 370 16.23 -7.76 -3.71
N GLY A 371 15.33 -7.46 -2.78
CA GLY A 371 14.27 -6.48 -2.95
C GLY A 371 14.29 -5.37 -1.92
N LEU A 372 13.83 -4.19 -2.34
CA LEU A 372 13.55 -3.06 -1.46
C LEU A 372 12.13 -2.53 -1.71
N ALA A 373 11.30 -2.53 -0.67
CA ALA A 373 9.98 -1.88 -0.68
C ALA A 373 10.02 -0.60 0.15
N ALA A 374 9.48 0.51 -0.35
CA ALA A 374 9.40 1.78 0.37
C ALA A 374 8.12 2.56 0.08
N ILE A 375 7.64 3.30 1.08
CA ILE A 375 6.41 4.10 0.97
C ILE A 375 6.51 5.36 1.83
N CYS A 376 6.24 6.54 1.24
CA CYS A 376 6.02 7.79 1.97
C CYS A 376 4.66 7.78 2.65
N LEU A 377 4.47 8.57 3.70
CA LEU A 377 3.19 8.71 4.39
C LEU A 377 2.98 10.13 4.92
N GLY A 378 1.71 10.54 4.97
CA GLY A 378 1.30 11.87 5.44
C GLY A 378 1.81 12.16 6.86
N GLY A 379 2.25 13.40 7.10
CA GLY A 379 2.89 13.80 8.35
C GLY A 379 4.44 13.78 8.32
N GLY A 380 5.05 13.50 7.17
CA GLY A 380 6.49 13.68 6.99
C GLY A 380 7.34 12.43 7.12
N GLU A 381 6.77 11.23 6.98
CA GLU A 381 7.51 9.99 7.26
C GLU A 381 7.49 8.98 6.10
N ALA A 382 8.24 7.89 6.26
CA ALA A 382 8.25 6.76 5.35
C ALA A 382 8.63 5.47 6.08
N VAL A 383 8.21 4.34 5.51
CA VAL A 383 8.63 3.00 5.94
C VAL A 383 9.34 2.33 4.77
N ALA A 384 10.49 1.71 5.03
CA ALA A 384 11.24 0.92 4.06
C ALA A 384 11.54 -0.47 4.62
N MET A 385 11.53 -1.49 3.75
CA MET A 385 11.81 -2.87 4.08
C MET A 385 12.63 -3.53 2.98
N ALA A 386 13.74 -4.16 3.37
CA ALA A 386 14.55 -4.99 2.49
C ALA A 386 14.24 -6.47 2.72
N ILE A 387 14.12 -7.21 1.62
CA ILE A 387 13.84 -8.65 1.63
C ILE A 387 14.81 -9.41 0.72
N GLU A 388 14.94 -10.71 0.98
CA GLU A 388 15.59 -11.67 0.10
C GLU A 388 14.62 -12.83 -0.22
N VAL A 389 14.20 -12.96 -1.48
CA VAL A 389 13.38 -14.08 -1.96
C VAL A 389 14.19 -15.37 -1.97
N ILE A 390 13.53 -16.50 -1.65
CA ILE A 390 14.12 -17.83 -1.47
C ILE A 390 13.82 -18.75 -2.64
#